data_AF-A0A1B9Z553-F1
#
_entry.id   AF-A0A1B9Z553-F1
#
_cell.length_a   1.000
_cell.length_b   1.000
_cell.length_c   1.000
_cell.angle_alpha   90.00
_cell.angle_beta   90.00
_cell.angle_gamma   90.00
#
_symmetry.space_group_name_H-M   'P 1'
#
loop_
_entity.id
_entity.type
_entity.pdbx_description
1 polymer ?
#
loop_
_entity_poly.entity_id
_entity_poly.type
_entity_poly.pdbx_seq_one_letter_code
_entity_poly.pdbx_strand_id
1 'polypeptide(L)' 'MTGPRKAAPVETGPADPEEKRRLDDALEEGLEETFPASDPVNVTQPPPSKGDQHVKRSG' A
#
# COMPACT_ATOMS: atom_id res chain seq x y z
N MET A 1 19.94 -21.64 9.12
CA MET A 1 19.78 -21.87 7.67
C MET A 1 19.72 -20.52 7.00
N THR A 2 20.62 -20.23 6.06
CA THR A 2 20.73 -18.90 5.41
C THR A 2 19.92 -18.86 4.12
N GLY A 3 19.18 -17.76 3.88
CA GLY A 3 18.97 -17.20 2.53
C GLY A 3 17.59 -16.58 2.26
N PRO A 4 17.47 -15.57 1.37
CA PRO A 4 18.36 -14.42 1.16
C PRO A 4 17.70 -13.11 1.65
N ARG A 5 18.51 -12.09 1.97
CA ARG A 5 18.02 -10.72 2.20
C ARG A 5 17.46 -10.20 0.88
N LYS A 6 16.18 -9.79 0.83
CA LYS A 6 15.70 -8.98 -0.30
C LYS A 6 16.43 -7.64 -0.22
N ALA A 7 17.30 -7.42 -1.21
CA ALA A 7 18.06 -6.20 -1.38
C ALA A 7 17.10 -5.01 -1.44
N ALA A 8 17.42 -3.94 -0.70
CA ALA A 8 17.08 -2.60 -1.19
C ALA A 8 17.63 -2.51 -2.64
N PRO A 9 16.92 -1.86 -3.58
CA PRO A 9 17.40 -1.81 -4.95
C PRO A 9 18.78 -1.16 -4.90
N VAL A 10 19.79 -1.94 -5.27
CA VAL A 10 21.03 -1.35 -5.72
C VAL A 10 20.63 -0.48 -6.90
N GLU A 11 20.96 0.79 -6.85
CA GLU A 11 20.76 1.75 -7.95
C GLU A 11 21.70 1.39 -9.13
N THR A 12 21.56 0.18 -9.67
CA THR A 12 21.97 -0.18 -11.02
C THR A 12 20.72 -0.06 -11.88
N GLY A 13 20.18 1.16 -11.99
CA GLY A 13 19.08 1.42 -12.90
C GLY A 13 19.50 1.13 -14.35
N PRO A 14 18.55 0.94 -15.28
CA PRO A 14 18.87 0.77 -16.69
C PRO A 14 19.77 1.91 -17.16
N ALA A 15 20.89 1.57 -17.81
CA ALA A 15 21.78 2.57 -18.40
C ALA A 15 21.11 3.31 -19.56
N ASP A 16 20.07 2.69 -20.14
CA ASP A 16 19.30 3.20 -21.26
C ASP A 16 17.97 3.82 -20.78
N PRO A 17 17.68 5.10 -21.09
CA PRO A 17 16.40 5.72 -20.78
C PRO A 17 15.19 5.02 -21.43
N GLU A 18 15.35 4.30 -22.54
CA GLU A 18 14.26 3.54 -23.16
C GLU A 18 13.89 2.31 -22.31
N GLU A 19 14.88 1.61 -21.77
CA GLU A 19 14.67 0.45 -20.91
C GLU A 19 13.99 0.86 -19.60
N LYS A 20 14.35 2.02 -19.03
CA LYS A 20 13.64 2.58 -17.87
C LYS A 20 12.15 2.76 -18.13
N ARG A 21 11.80 3.42 -19.23
CA ARG A 21 10.40 3.68 -19.59
C ARG A 21 9.60 2.40 -19.75
N ARG A 22 10.16 1.40 -20.43
CA ARG A 22 9.49 0.10 -20.61
C ARG A 22 9.25 -0.62 -19.29
N LEU A 23 10.20 -0.54 -18.36
CA LEU A 23 10.07 -1.14 -17.03
C LEU A 23 9.05 -0.38 -16.18
N ASP A 24 9.07 0.95 -16.23
CA ASP A 24 8.10 1.80 -15.52
C ASP A 24 6.67 1.53 -16.00
N ASP A 25 6.44 1.44 -17.32
CA ASP A 25 5.13 1.14 -17.91
C ASP A 25 4.62 -0.24 -17.47
N ALA A 26 5.49 -1.27 -17.50
CA ALA A 26 5.14 -2.63 -17.08
C ALA A 26 4.84 -2.74 -15.58
N LEU A 27 5.49 -1.92 -14.75
CA LEU A 27 5.22 -1.85 -13.32
C LEU A 27 3.87 -1.18 -13.05
N GLU A 28 3.54 -0.10 -13.76
CA GLU A 28 2.25 0.59 -13.62
C GLU A 28 1.09 -0.32 -14.03
N GLU A 29 1.17 -0.96 -15.20
CA GLU A 29 0.16 -1.91 -15.69
C GLU A 29 -0.12 -3.02 -14.66
N GLY A 30 0.94 -3.60 -14.09
CA GLY A 30 0.82 -4.63 -13.06
C GLY A 30 0.22 -4.12 -11.75
N LEU A 31 0.42 -2.84 -11.40
CA LEU A 31 -0.14 -2.24 -10.18
C LEU A 31 -1.63 -1.90 -10.36
N GLU A 32 -2.04 -1.42 -11.53
CA GLU A 32 -3.43 -1.06 -11.83
C GLU A 32 -4.41 -2.25 -11.63
N GLU A 33 -3.99 -3.46 -11.98
CA GLU A 33 -4.81 -4.67 -11.86
C GLU A 33 -4.76 -5.34 -10.47
N THR A 34 -3.77 -5.00 -9.64
CA THR A 34 -3.50 -5.72 -8.37
C THR A 34 -4.29 -5.17 -7.19
N PHE A 35 -4.81 -3.94 -7.30
CA PHE A 35 -5.57 -3.32 -6.22
C PHE A 35 -7.06 -3.24 -6.58
N PRO A 36 -7.94 -4.04 -5.95
CA PRO A 36 -9.32 -3.60 -5.84
C PRO A 36 -9.29 -2.17 -5.25
N ALA A 37 -10.00 -1.23 -5.88
CA ALA A 37 -10.21 0.11 -5.33
C ALA A 37 -10.53 -0.07 -3.84
N SER A 38 -9.59 0.34 -2.99
CA SER A 38 -9.45 -0.08 -1.58
C SER A 38 -10.78 -0.57 -1.01
N ASP A 39 -10.91 -1.89 -0.83
CA ASP A 39 -12.12 -2.58 -0.36
C ASP A 39 -12.95 -1.66 0.56
N PRO A 40 -14.25 -1.40 0.28
CA PRO A 40 -14.98 -0.29 0.88
C PRO A 40 -14.77 -0.22 2.39
N VAL A 41 -14.50 0.98 2.91
CA VAL A 41 -14.35 1.19 4.34
C VAL A 41 -15.58 0.60 5.02
N ASN A 42 -15.39 -0.40 5.88
CA ASN A 42 -16.47 -0.99 6.67
C ASN A 42 -17.05 0.11 7.58
N VAL A 43 -18.16 0.72 7.17
CA VAL A 43 -18.77 1.90 7.83
C VAL A 43 -19.46 1.53 9.15
N THR A 44 -19.58 0.23 9.47
CA THR A 44 -20.19 -0.19 10.73
C THR A 44 -19.22 0.05 11.87
N GLN A 45 -19.42 1.12 12.62
CA GLN A 45 -18.84 1.20 13.96
C GLN A 45 -19.46 0.08 14.81
N PRO A 46 -18.64 -0.71 15.53
CA PRO A 46 -19.16 -1.57 16.58
C PRO A 46 -19.91 -0.71 17.61
N PRO A 47 -20.91 -1.28 18.31
CA PRO A 47 -21.64 -0.55 19.34
C PRO A 47 -20.65 0.05 20.35
N PRO A 48 -20.95 1.25 20.91
CA PRO A 48 -20.09 1.91 21.88
C PRO A 48 -19.66 0.95 22.99
N SER A 49 -18.37 0.89 23.25
CA SER A 49 -17.79 0.14 24.33
C SER A 49 -18.06 0.84 25.67
N LYS A 50 -17.89 0.11 26.78
CA LYS A 50 -18.01 0.71 28.12
C LYS A 50 -17.03 1.88 28.35
N GLY A 51 -15.90 1.91 27.64
CA GLY A 51 -14.91 2.98 27.70
C GLY A 51 -15.34 4.29 27.01
N ASP A 52 -16.28 4.21 26.07
CA ASP A 52 -16.76 5.37 25.30
C ASP A 52 -17.72 6.27 26.09
N GLN A 53 -18.23 5.76 27.23
CA GLN A 53 -19.17 6.45 28.12
C GLN A 53 -18.57 7.67 28.83
N HIS A 54 -17.27 7.92 28.72
CA HIS A 54 -16.58 9.01 29.43
C HIS A 54 -16.33 10.25 28.57
N VAL A 55 -16.69 10.22 27.28
CA VAL A 55 -16.53 11.37 26.39
C VAL A 55 -17.73 12.31 26.52
N LYS A 56 -17.61 13.31 27.39
CA LYS A 56 -18.57 14.42 27.46
C LYS A 56 -18.43 15.26 26.17
N ARG A 57 -19.36 15.13 25.23
CA ARG A 57 -19.49 16.11 24.13
C ARG A 57 -20.11 17.38 24.71
N SER A 58 -19.30 18.41 24.92
CA SER A 58 -19.82 19.78 25.06
C SER A 58 -20.18 20.27 23.66
N GLY A 59 -21.47 20.59 23.46
CA GLY A 59 -21.96 21.28 22.27
C GLY A 59 -21.75 22.78 22.37
#